data_AF-A0A6G8I5I6-F1
#
_entry.id   AF-A0A6G8I5I6-F1
#
_cell.length_a   1.000
_cell.length_b   1.000
_cell.length_c   1.000
_cell.angle_alpha   90.00
_cell.angle_beta   90.00
_cell.angle_gamma   90.00
#
_symmetry.space_group_name_H-M   'P 1'
#
loop_
_entity.id
_entity.type
_entity.pdbx_description
1 polymer ?
#
loop_
_entity_poly.entity_id
_entity_poly.type
_entity_poly.pdbx_seq_one_letter_code
_entity_poly.pdbx_strand_id
1 'polypeptide(L)'
;MAKDWSEEELLAAVDAYRQMAKMQEAGVTYSKKHFYEDLASRFERSAKAFEYRMQNISAVLDELGLPWIPGLKPAVNVGTAIKAKLIEIIQGDALQKQIDVNSEKESRTWEKALDAVNQLGGIAGRKQVEDWILAHHPEYNSKNLTDLYMLSVNSPARTGYLQNRKPRRTDQDSRYDKLFKIGKSTFELYDPAQHGVWEIYADASSGNRFGVSIRQVSNPIDNALITAEKNAERAIAFDPINVNDARQRISTDIIRRRGQPTFRKALLVAYDNTCAVTGCNLSAVLEAAHIHPYKGDHTNVVSNGLLLRADIHTLFDLGLIAVDSETMTVRVSPELASTSYGKLDGASLRQPKEKSDRANPEVLDWHRSQCPW
;
A
#
# COMPACT_ATOMS: atom_id res chain seq x y z
N MET A 1 -44.58 0.24 -20.58
CA MET A 1 -43.16 -0.07 -20.31
C MET A 1 -42.86 0.36 -18.87
N ALA A 2 -42.19 -0.47 -18.07
CA ALA A 2 -41.88 -0.09 -16.69
C ALA A 2 -40.95 1.13 -16.71
N LYS A 3 -41.33 2.21 -16.02
CA LYS A 3 -40.51 3.42 -15.89
C LYS A 3 -39.19 3.03 -15.23
N ASP A 4 -38.07 3.25 -15.92
CA ASP A 4 -36.73 3.01 -15.36
C ASP A 4 -36.53 3.84 -14.09
N TRP A 5 -35.76 3.29 -13.14
CA TRP A 5 -35.47 3.98 -11.89
C TRP A 5 -34.48 5.11 -12.13
N SER A 6 -34.88 6.32 -11.76
CA SER A 6 -34.00 7.48 -11.74
C SER A 6 -32.98 7.36 -10.61
N GLU A 7 -31.88 8.08 -10.73
CA GLU A 7 -30.83 8.15 -9.71
C GLU A 7 -31.37 8.71 -8.38
N GLU A 8 -32.21 9.74 -8.45
CA GLU A 8 -32.86 10.36 -7.29
C GLU A 8 -33.75 9.37 -6.52
N GLU A 9 -34.55 8.56 -7.23
CA GLU A 9 -35.38 7.52 -6.62
C GLU A 9 -34.53 6.43 -5.95
N LEU A 10 -33.36 6.09 -6.51
CA LEU A 10 -32.45 5.09 -5.95
C LEU A 10 -31.74 5.63 -4.70
N LEU A 11 -31.27 6.87 -4.73
CA LEU A 11 -30.67 7.55 -3.59
C LEU A 11 -31.65 7.63 -2.42
N ALA A 12 -32.86 8.14 -2.67
CA ALA A 12 -33.89 8.26 -1.63
C ALA A 12 -34.27 6.90 -1.01
N ALA A 13 -34.30 5.83 -1.82
CA ALA A 13 -34.55 4.49 -1.31
C ALA A 13 -33.40 3.96 -0.44
N VAL A 14 -32.15 4.20 -0.83
CA VAL A 14 -30.97 3.81 -0.02
C VAL A 14 -30.91 4.61 1.29
N ASP A 15 -31.23 5.89 1.26
CA ASP A 15 -31.28 6.75 2.45
C ASP A 15 -32.34 6.28 3.45
N ALA A 16 -33.56 6.02 2.97
CA ALA A 16 -34.63 5.47 3.80
C ALA A 16 -34.23 4.10 4.40
N TYR A 17 -33.57 3.24 3.62
CA TYR A 17 -33.04 1.96 4.11
C TYR A 17 -32.01 2.17 5.23
N ARG A 18 -31.08 3.12 5.06
CA ARG A 18 -30.06 3.46 6.06
C ARG A 18 -30.66 4.03 7.34
N GLN A 19 -31.69 4.89 7.24
CA GLN A 19 -32.41 5.42 8.40
C GLN A 19 -33.06 4.29 9.19
N MET A 20 -33.76 3.38 8.51
CA MET A 20 -34.33 2.20 9.17
C MET A 20 -33.26 1.32 9.83
N ALA A 21 -32.11 1.10 9.18
CA ALA A 21 -31.00 0.35 9.76
C ALA A 21 -30.43 1.00 11.03
N LYS A 22 -30.25 2.33 11.04
CA LYS A 22 -29.81 3.09 12.22
C LYS A 22 -30.83 2.98 13.37
N MET A 23 -32.12 3.11 13.08
CA MET A 23 -33.17 2.96 14.09
C MET A 23 -33.19 1.55 14.67
N GLN A 24 -33.00 0.52 13.84
CA GLN A 24 -32.86 -0.88 14.25
C GLN A 24 -31.66 -1.08 15.19
N GLU A 25 -30.49 -0.55 14.84
CA GLU A 25 -29.27 -0.66 15.64
C GLU A 25 -29.41 0.08 16.98
N ALA A 26 -30.05 1.25 16.97
CA ALA A 26 -30.34 2.04 18.17
C ALA A 26 -31.49 1.46 19.03
N GLY A 27 -32.12 0.36 18.61
CA GLY A 27 -33.27 -0.23 19.31
C GLY A 27 -34.55 0.63 19.30
N VAL A 28 -34.62 1.63 18.42
CA VAL A 28 -35.78 2.50 18.25
C VAL A 28 -36.81 1.78 17.40
N THR A 29 -38.09 1.81 17.82
CA THR A 29 -39.18 1.21 17.05
C THR A 29 -39.51 2.06 15.82
N TYR A 30 -39.75 1.40 14.68
CA TYR A 30 -40.09 2.07 13.43
C TYR A 30 -41.05 1.22 12.58
N SER A 31 -41.80 1.88 11.70
CA SER A 31 -42.72 1.23 10.76
C SER A 31 -42.15 1.26 9.35
N LYS A 32 -41.73 0.10 8.84
CA LYS A 32 -41.26 -0.05 7.44
C LYS A 32 -42.26 0.48 6.42
N LYS A 33 -43.55 0.22 6.66
CA LYS A 33 -44.66 0.67 5.81
C LYS A 33 -44.68 2.19 5.66
N HIS A 34 -44.42 2.92 6.75
CA HIS A 34 -44.41 4.38 6.74
C HIS A 34 -43.33 4.94 5.80
N PHE A 35 -42.13 4.35 5.79
CA PHE A 35 -41.07 4.75 4.87
C PHE A 35 -41.44 4.51 3.40
N TYR A 36 -42.19 3.45 3.11
CA TYR A 36 -42.63 3.17 1.74
C TYR A 36 -43.70 4.13 1.27
N GLU A 37 -44.61 4.51 2.17
CA GLU A 37 -45.66 5.50 1.92
C GLU A 37 -45.08 6.91 1.76
N ASP A 38 -44.08 7.29 2.56
CA ASP A 38 -43.34 8.55 2.41
C ASP A 38 -42.67 8.64 1.03
N LEU A 39 -41.90 7.63 0.64
CA LEU A 39 -41.26 7.59 -0.68
C LEU A 39 -42.28 7.60 -1.82
N ALA A 40 -43.38 6.86 -1.68
CA ALA A 40 -44.46 6.85 -2.67
C ALA A 40 -45.21 8.19 -2.78
N SER A 41 -45.18 9.04 -1.74
CA SER A 41 -45.75 10.39 -1.80
C SER A 41 -44.85 11.39 -2.54
N ARG A 42 -43.54 11.12 -2.57
CA ARG A 42 -42.52 11.98 -3.17
C ARG A 42 -42.20 11.63 -4.62
N PHE A 43 -42.40 10.37 -4.99
CA PHE A 43 -42.09 9.83 -6.31
C PHE A 43 -43.30 9.15 -6.92
N GLU A 44 -43.40 9.13 -8.26
CA GLU A 44 -44.49 8.50 -9.00
C GLU A 44 -44.40 6.96 -9.01
N ARG A 45 -44.29 6.32 -7.83
CA ARG A 45 -44.25 4.87 -7.64
C ARG A 45 -45.06 4.45 -6.43
N SER A 46 -45.57 3.22 -6.45
CA SER A 46 -46.33 2.67 -5.33
C SER A 46 -45.44 2.32 -4.14
N ALA A 47 -46.01 2.34 -2.93
CA ALA A 47 -45.33 1.85 -1.73
C ALA A 47 -44.84 0.40 -1.90
N LYS A 48 -45.57 -0.43 -2.66
CA LYS A 48 -45.16 -1.81 -2.95
C LYS A 48 -43.90 -1.88 -3.83
N ALA A 49 -43.71 -0.93 -4.75
CA ALA A 49 -42.50 -0.84 -5.54
C ALA A 49 -41.29 -0.46 -4.68
N PHE A 50 -41.46 0.43 -3.70
CA PHE A 50 -40.40 0.77 -2.74
C PHE A 50 -40.11 -0.36 -1.75
N GLU A 51 -41.11 -1.12 -1.30
CA GLU A 51 -40.89 -2.33 -0.51
C GLU A 51 -39.99 -3.33 -1.26
N TYR A 52 -40.27 -3.58 -2.54
CA TYR A 52 -39.44 -4.45 -3.37
C TYR A 52 -38.04 -3.87 -3.62
N ARG A 53 -37.92 -2.54 -3.75
CA ARG A 53 -36.63 -1.85 -3.84
C ARG A 53 -35.78 -2.06 -2.59
N MET A 54 -36.39 -2.05 -1.40
CA MET A 54 -35.67 -2.39 -0.16
C MET A 54 -35.15 -3.82 -0.14
N GLN A 55 -35.92 -4.77 -0.68
CA GLN A 55 -35.46 -6.18 -0.81
C GLN A 55 -34.31 -6.32 -1.82
N ASN A 56 -34.28 -5.50 -2.88
CA ASN A 56 -33.14 -5.43 -3.80
C ASN A 56 -31.89 -4.88 -3.08
N ILE A 57 -32.04 -3.87 -2.22
CA ILE A 57 -30.94 -3.36 -1.38
C ILE A 57 -30.43 -4.46 -0.43
N SER A 58 -31.34 -5.18 0.25
CA SER A 58 -30.94 -6.33 1.08
C SER A 58 -30.15 -7.38 0.29
N ALA A 59 -30.52 -7.67 -0.96
CA ALA A 59 -29.80 -8.62 -1.81
C ALA A 59 -28.39 -8.13 -2.17
N VAL A 60 -28.22 -6.84 -2.45
CA VAL A 60 -26.90 -6.26 -2.68
C VAL A 60 -26.03 -6.33 -1.41
N LEU A 61 -26.60 -6.02 -0.23
CA LEU A 61 -25.89 -6.11 1.03
C LEU A 61 -25.47 -7.55 1.36
N ASP A 62 -26.37 -8.51 1.16
CA ASP A 62 -26.12 -9.94 1.38
C ASP A 62 -24.97 -10.45 0.50
N GLU A 63 -24.95 -10.08 -0.78
CA GLU A 63 -23.86 -10.43 -1.70
C GLU A 63 -22.52 -9.77 -1.34
N LEU A 64 -22.55 -8.57 -0.77
CA LEU A 64 -21.37 -7.88 -0.25
C LEU A 64 -20.93 -8.41 1.13
N GLY A 65 -21.63 -9.41 1.70
CA GLY A 65 -21.34 -9.95 3.02
C GLY A 65 -21.69 -8.99 4.18
N LEU A 66 -22.58 -8.03 3.94
CA LEU A 66 -23.02 -7.03 4.91
C LEU A 66 -24.37 -7.41 5.54
N PRO A 67 -24.62 -7.04 6.81
CA PRO A 67 -25.91 -7.30 7.45
C PRO A 67 -27.04 -6.48 6.80
N TRP A 68 -28.22 -7.10 6.69
CA TRP A 68 -29.44 -6.47 6.18
C TRP A 68 -30.58 -6.52 7.21
N ILE A 69 -31.60 -5.68 7.04
CA ILE A 69 -32.65 -5.47 8.04
C ILE A 69 -33.58 -6.70 8.14
N PRO A 70 -33.67 -7.39 9.29
CA PRO A 70 -34.58 -8.52 9.50
C PRO A 70 -36.00 -8.24 9.04
N GLY A 71 -36.58 -9.14 8.24
CA GLY A 71 -37.91 -8.99 7.63
C GLY A 71 -37.95 -8.19 6.31
N LEU A 72 -36.80 -7.72 5.81
CA LEU A 72 -36.62 -7.31 4.42
C LEU A 72 -35.74 -8.33 3.72
N LYS A 73 -36.32 -9.50 3.40
CA LYS A 73 -35.58 -10.62 2.81
C LYS A 73 -34.94 -10.19 1.48
N PRO A 74 -33.67 -10.55 1.22
CA PRO A 74 -33.02 -10.41 -0.08
C PRO A 74 -33.93 -10.87 -1.22
N ALA A 75 -34.09 -10.01 -2.22
CA ALA A 75 -34.82 -10.38 -3.44
C ALA A 75 -34.04 -11.45 -4.22
N VAL A 76 -34.75 -12.44 -4.77
CA VAL A 76 -34.16 -13.57 -5.51
C VAL A 76 -33.46 -13.11 -6.80
N ASN A 77 -33.99 -12.08 -7.46
CA ASN A 77 -33.42 -11.53 -8.69
C ASN A 77 -33.38 -10.00 -8.61
N VAL A 78 -32.18 -9.44 -8.80
CA VAL A 78 -31.98 -7.99 -8.97
C VAL A 78 -31.46 -7.76 -10.39
N GLY A 79 -32.15 -6.93 -11.16
CA GLY A 79 -31.72 -6.63 -12.54
C GLY A 79 -30.31 -6.02 -12.57
N THR A 80 -29.45 -6.51 -13.47
CA THR A 80 -28.01 -6.20 -13.52
C THR A 80 -27.70 -4.70 -13.51
N ALA A 81 -28.44 -3.90 -14.29
CA ALA A 81 -28.24 -2.45 -14.36
C ALA A 81 -28.57 -1.74 -13.05
N ILE A 82 -29.63 -2.18 -12.36
CA ILE A 82 -30.06 -1.62 -11.08
C ILE A 82 -29.12 -2.05 -9.96
N LYS A 83 -28.65 -3.30 -10.01
CA LYS A 83 -27.68 -3.84 -9.06
C LYS A 83 -26.39 -3.04 -9.07
N ALA A 84 -25.84 -2.74 -10.25
CA ALA A 84 -24.63 -1.92 -10.39
C ALA A 84 -24.78 -0.53 -9.76
N LYS A 85 -25.89 0.17 -10.04
CA LYS A 85 -26.19 1.49 -9.46
C LYS A 85 -26.35 1.44 -7.94
N LEU A 86 -27.02 0.41 -7.41
CA LEU A 86 -27.16 0.25 -5.96
C LEU A 86 -25.83 -0.03 -5.27
N ILE A 87 -24.95 -0.83 -5.87
CA ILE A 87 -23.59 -1.06 -5.35
C ILE A 87 -22.83 0.27 -5.28
N GLU A 88 -22.86 1.06 -6.36
CA GLU A 88 -22.19 2.36 -6.43
C GLU A 88 -22.69 3.33 -5.35
N ILE A 89 -24.01 3.46 -5.18
CA ILE A 89 -24.59 4.33 -4.14
C ILE A 89 -24.23 3.83 -2.73
N ILE A 90 -24.34 2.52 -2.48
CA ILE A 90 -24.09 1.94 -1.15
C ILE A 90 -22.61 2.11 -0.77
N GLN A 91 -21.69 1.90 -1.70
CA GLN A 91 -20.25 2.04 -1.48
C GLN A 91 -19.79 3.51 -1.48
N GLY A 92 -20.34 4.35 -2.37
CA GLY A 92 -20.01 5.78 -2.47
C GLY A 92 -20.40 6.56 -1.22
N ASP A 93 -21.54 6.23 -0.61
CA ASP A 93 -22.04 6.90 0.59
C ASP A 93 -21.44 6.32 1.90
N ALA A 94 -20.51 5.34 1.80
CA ALA A 94 -19.57 4.99 2.86
C ALA A 94 -18.32 5.89 2.82
N LEU A 95 -17.92 6.31 1.62
CA LEU A 95 -16.86 7.29 1.38
C LEU A 95 -17.30 8.71 1.78
N GLN A 96 -18.55 9.09 1.46
CA GLN A 96 -19.11 10.41 1.78
C GLN A 96 -19.35 10.62 3.29
N LYS A 97 -19.84 9.61 4.03
CA LYS A 97 -19.92 9.66 5.51
C LYS A 97 -18.56 9.77 6.19
N GLN A 98 -17.50 9.28 5.55
CA GLN A 98 -16.13 9.48 6.02
C GLN A 98 -15.67 10.94 5.86
N ILE A 99 -16.30 11.69 4.95
CA ILE A 99 -16.04 13.11 4.66
C ILE A 99 -16.95 14.01 5.53
N ASP A 100 -18.25 13.72 5.65
CA ASP A 100 -19.22 14.58 6.36
C ASP A 100 -19.14 14.48 7.89
N VAL A 101 -18.69 13.33 8.45
CA VAL A 101 -18.40 13.23 9.90
C VAL A 101 -17.19 14.09 10.30
N ASN A 102 -16.36 14.53 9.35
CA ASN A 102 -15.23 15.41 9.61
C ASN A 102 -15.61 16.91 9.63
N SER A 103 -16.83 17.32 9.26
CA SER A 103 -17.17 18.75 9.14
C SER A 103 -17.92 19.38 10.33
N GLU A 104 -18.47 18.62 11.28
CA GLU A 104 -19.34 19.18 12.35
C GLU A 104 -18.83 19.05 13.80
N LYS A 105 -17.62 18.56 14.06
CA LYS A 105 -17.00 18.64 15.40
C LYS A 105 -16.03 19.81 15.45
N GLU A 106 -16.14 20.67 16.47
CA GLU A 106 -15.14 21.67 16.84
C GLU A 106 -13.73 21.15 16.53
N SER A 107 -13.11 21.72 15.49
CA SER A 107 -11.80 21.30 15.02
C SER A 107 -10.82 21.36 16.19
N ARG A 108 -10.28 20.20 16.57
CA ARG A 108 -9.35 20.05 17.69
C ARG A 108 -8.15 20.97 17.44
N THR A 109 -7.46 21.40 18.50
CA THR A 109 -6.32 22.35 18.37
C THR A 109 -5.25 21.88 17.39
N TRP A 110 -5.04 20.57 17.30
CA TRP A 110 -4.13 19.95 16.35
C TRP A 110 -4.71 19.82 14.93
N GLU A 111 -6.03 19.75 14.77
CA GLU A 111 -6.71 19.78 13.46
C GLU A 111 -6.59 21.18 12.85
N LYS A 112 -6.74 22.24 13.65
CA LYS A 112 -6.43 23.63 13.23
C LYS A 112 -4.96 23.80 12.83
N ALA A 113 -4.04 23.19 13.57
CA ALA A 113 -2.61 23.23 13.24
C ALA A 113 -2.27 22.46 11.95
N LEU A 114 -2.92 21.33 11.72
CA LEU A 114 -2.78 20.55 10.49
C LEU A 114 -3.39 21.27 9.29
N ASP A 115 -4.60 21.82 9.44
CA ASP A 115 -5.28 22.59 8.41
C ASP A 115 -4.43 23.78 7.96
N ALA A 116 -3.87 24.54 8.91
CA ALA A 116 -2.96 25.63 8.59
C ALA A 116 -1.75 25.20 7.74
N VAL A 117 -1.14 24.03 8.01
CA VAL A 117 -0.05 23.49 7.17
C VAL A 117 -0.55 23.15 5.77
N ASN A 118 -1.74 22.54 5.63
CA ASN A 118 -2.36 22.25 4.34
C ASN A 118 -2.60 23.55 3.54
N GLN A 119 -3.20 24.56 4.17
CA GLN A 119 -3.57 25.82 3.53
C GLN A 119 -2.35 26.67 3.14
N LEU A 120 -1.22 26.49 3.83
CA LEU A 120 0.06 27.10 3.48
C LEU A 120 0.84 26.34 2.39
N GLY A 121 0.20 25.41 1.69
CA GLY A 121 0.81 24.67 0.58
C GLY A 121 1.52 23.38 0.99
N GLY A 122 1.19 22.83 2.16
CA GLY A 122 1.67 21.52 2.62
C GLY A 122 3.07 21.52 3.24
N ILE A 123 3.80 22.65 3.22
CA ILE A 123 5.09 22.84 3.88
C ILE A 123 5.11 24.22 4.53
N ALA A 124 5.27 24.29 5.86
CA ALA A 124 5.24 25.55 6.58
C ALA A 124 6.17 25.57 7.81
N GLY A 125 6.79 26.73 8.05
CA GLY A 125 7.49 27.03 9.28
C GLY A 125 6.52 27.28 10.43
N ARG A 126 6.92 26.93 11.66
CA ARG A 126 6.11 27.10 12.89
C ARG A 126 5.44 28.48 12.99
N LYS A 127 6.18 29.55 12.72
CA LYS A 127 5.65 30.93 12.80
C LYS A 127 4.60 31.21 11.72
N GLN A 128 4.80 30.72 10.50
CA GLN A 128 3.83 30.87 9.41
C GLN A 128 2.52 30.15 9.75
N VAL A 129 2.61 28.96 10.34
CA VAL A 129 1.44 28.22 10.84
C VAL A 129 0.72 29.02 11.93
N GLU A 130 1.46 29.56 12.90
CA GLU A 130 0.89 30.40 13.97
C GLU A 130 0.16 31.63 13.43
N ASP A 131 0.82 32.39 12.56
CA ASP A 131 0.29 33.61 11.97
C ASP A 131 -0.99 33.32 11.15
N TRP A 132 -1.01 32.21 10.40
CA TRP A 132 -2.18 31.78 9.64
C TRP A 132 -3.34 31.39 10.54
N ILE A 133 -3.09 30.62 11.62
CA ILE A 133 -4.14 30.21 12.54
C ILE A 133 -4.73 31.43 13.24
N LEU A 134 -3.91 32.35 13.76
CA LEU A 134 -4.41 33.53 14.46
C LEU A 134 -5.21 34.47 13.54
N ALA A 135 -4.91 34.48 12.24
CA ALA A 135 -5.67 35.26 11.26
C ALA A 135 -7.09 34.69 11.01
N HIS A 136 -7.28 33.37 11.11
CA HIS A 136 -8.56 32.70 10.83
C HIS A 136 -9.32 32.25 12.09
N HIS A 137 -8.59 32.07 13.19
CA HIS A 137 -9.05 31.64 14.51
C HIS A 137 -8.38 32.51 15.59
N PRO A 138 -8.80 33.77 15.77
CA PRO A 138 -8.19 34.70 16.72
C PRO A 138 -8.23 34.22 18.18
N GLU A 139 -9.11 33.29 18.51
CA GLU A 139 -9.23 32.66 19.83
C GLU A 139 -8.20 31.55 20.09
N TYR A 140 -7.40 31.18 19.11
CA TYR A 140 -6.43 30.09 19.24
C TYR A 140 -5.33 30.39 20.26
N ASN A 141 -5.12 29.47 21.19
CA ASN A 141 -4.01 29.56 22.15
C ASN A 141 -2.72 29.02 21.52
N SER A 142 -1.78 29.92 21.20
CA SER A 142 -0.44 29.61 20.65
C SER A 142 0.34 28.53 21.40
N LYS A 143 0.07 28.29 22.69
CA LYS A 143 0.72 27.20 23.44
C LYS A 143 0.39 25.82 22.86
N ASN A 144 -0.78 25.66 22.23
CA ASN A 144 -1.20 24.41 21.61
C ASN A 144 -0.46 24.11 20.30
N LEU A 145 0.31 25.05 19.76
CA LEU A 145 1.10 24.84 18.55
C LEU A 145 2.21 23.77 18.73
N THR A 146 2.45 23.31 19.97
CA THR A 146 3.26 22.11 20.21
C THR A 146 2.67 20.85 19.58
N ASP A 147 1.37 20.85 19.25
CA ASP A 147 0.67 19.78 18.54
C ASP A 147 1.33 19.42 17.20
N LEU A 148 2.03 20.37 16.55
CA LEU A 148 2.85 20.08 15.36
C LEU A 148 3.86 18.95 15.61
N TYR A 149 4.47 18.90 16.80
CA TYR A 149 5.40 17.83 17.18
C TYR A 149 4.70 16.51 17.50
N MET A 150 3.47 16.55 18.01
CA MET A 150 2.65 15.36 18.26
C MET A 150 2.28 14.66 16.94
N LEU A 151 1.95 15.46 15.93
CA LEU A 151 1.61 15.01 14.58
C LEU A 151 2.83 14.58 13.74
N SER A 152 4.03 15.05 14.11
CA SER A 152 5.26 14.81 13.36
C SER A 152 5.85 13.43 13.61
N VAL A 153 5.88 12.57 12.59
CA VAL A 153 6.24 11.15 12.77
C VAL A 153 7.68 10.91 13.20
N ASN A 154 8.59 11.78 12.77
CA ASN A 154 10.03 11.72 13.03
C ASN A 154 10.45 12.55 14.26
N SER A 155 9.50 13.14 14.99
CA SER A 155 9.79 13.98 16.15
C SER A 155 9.84 13.14 17.43
N PRO A 156 10.98 13.04 18.13
CA PRO A 156 11.07 12.29 19.39
C PRO A 156 10.11 12.82 20.45
N ALA A 157 9.81 14.13 20.45
CA ALA A 157 8.87 14.75 21.38
C ALA A 157 7.46 14.17 21.27
N ARG A 158 7.11 13.54 20.13
CA ARG A 158 5.76 12.99 19.90
C ARG A 158 5.39 11.91 20.92
N THR A 159 6.36 11.19 21.49
CA THR A 159 6.10 10.11 22.46
C THR A 159 5.66 10.62 23.82
N GLY A 160 5.82 11.91 24.13
CA GLY A 160 5.32 12.52 25.37
C GLY A 160 3.80 12.74 25.41
N TYR A 161 3.11 12.61 24.27
CA TYR A 161 1.69 12.94 24.12
C TYR A 161 0.81 11.71 24.39
N LEU A 162 -0.34 11.93 25.04
CA LEU A 162 -1.28 10.86 25.39
C LEU A 162 -1.76 10.08 24.15
N GLN A 163 -1.88 10.78 23.02
CA GLN A 163 -2.26 10.27 21.70
C GLN A 163 -1.26 9.22 21.16
N ASN A 164 0.00 9.28 21.61
CA ASN A 164 1.12 8.48 21.13
C ASN A 164 1.67 7.52 22.21
N ARG A 165 0.92 7.28 23.29
CA ARG A 165 1.36 6.46 24.43
C ARG A 165 1.46 4.96 24.14
N LYS A 166 0.93 4.47 23.02
CA LYS A 166 0.89 3.05 22.67
C LYS A 166 1.79 2.79 21.45
N PRO A 167 2.53 1.66 21.43
CA PRO A 167 3.26 1.24 20.25
C PRO A 167 2.34 1.11 19.02
N ARG A 168 2.81 1.58 17.87
CA ARG A 168 2.09 1.56 16.59
C ARG A 168 3.00 1.92 15.43
N ARG A 169 2.71 1.39 14.25
CA ARG A 169 3.37 1.79 13.00
C ARG A 169 2.52 2.80 12.23
N THR A 170 3.19 3.65 11.47
CA THR A 170 2.54 4.71 10.69
C THR A 170 1.82 4.23 9.43
N ASP A 171 2.05 2.99 9.00
CA ASP A 171 1.31 2.31 7.92
C ASP A 171 -0.01 1.68 8.39
N GLN A 172 -0.36 1.83 9.68
CA GLN A 172 -1.62 1.38 10.27
C GLN A 172 -2.68 2.49 10.30
N ASP A 173 -2.51 3.53 9.48
CA ASP A 173 -3.38 4.70 9.31
C ASP A 173 -3.86 5.34 10.63
N SER A 174 -2.94 6.04 11.31
CA SER A 174 -3.30 6.83 12.49
C SER A 174 -3.71 8.25 12.12
N ARG A 175 -4.78 8.75 12.75
CA ARG A 175 -5.17 10.17 12.68
C ARG A 175 -4.10 11.15 13.16
N TYR A 176 -3.07 10.68 13.88
CA TYR A 176 -2.00 11.50 14.43
C TYR A 176 -0.68 11.41 13.65
N ASP A 177 -0.61 10.65 12.56
CA ASP A 177 0.58 10.55 11.71
C ASP A 177 0.39 11.41 10.47
N LYS A 178 0.51 12.73 10.63
CA LYS A 178 0.10 13.68 9.59
C LYS A 178 1.21 14.61 9.13
N LEU A 179 2.27 14.78 9.93
CA LEU A 179 3.37 15.70 9.62
C LEU A 179 4.73 15.02 9.65
N PHE A 180 5.68 15.62 8.95
CA PHE A 180 7.10 15.30 8.97
C PHE A 180 7.88 16.58 9.28
N LYS A 181 8.81 16.52 10.23
CA LYS A 181 9.58 17.70 10.66
C LYS A 181 10.85 17.84 9.82
N ILE A 182 10.99 18.97 9.16
CA ILE A 182 12.18 19.37 8.39
C ILE A 182 13.00 20.37 9.21
N GLY A 183 14.28 20.06 9.44
CA GLY A 183 15.17 20.92 10.21
C GLY A 183 14.66 21.16 11.64
N LYS A 184 14.73 22.41 12.13
CA LYS A 184 14.39 22.74 13.53
C LYS A 184 12.91 23.05 13.74
N SER A 185 12.24 23.69 12.79
CA SER A 185 10.92 24.30 13.02
C SER A 185 10.02 24.32 11.78
N THR A 186 10.33 23.54 10.76
CA THR A 186 9.52 23.44 9.54
C THR A 186 8.82 22.08 9.51
N PHE A 187 7.59 22.07 9.01
CA PHE A 187 6.73 20.89 8.98
C PHE A 187 6.16 20.73 7.57
N GLU A 188 6.20 19.50 7.08
CA GLU A 188 5.63 19.07 5.81
C GLU A 188 4.56 18.01 6.06
N LEU A 189 3.60 17.85 5.14
CA LEU A 189 2.65 16.75 5.18
C LEU A 189 3.37 15.41 5.09
N TYR A 190 3.06 14.52 6.02
CA TYR A 190 3.66 13.20 6.03
C TYR A 190 3.08 12.31 4.94
N ASP A 191 3.91 12.03 3.95
CA ASP A 191 3.71 10.97 2.97
C ASP A 191 4.65 9.78 3.29
N PRO A 192 4.14 8.61 3.71
CA PRO A 192 4.95 7.41 3.93
C PRO A 192 5.80 7.03 2.70
N ALA A 193 5.34 7.30 1.49
CA ALA A 193 6.09 7.04 0.26
C ALA A 193 7.36 7.88 0.18
N GLN A 194 7.32 9.12 0.64
CA GLN A 194 8.46 10.06 0.59
C GLN A 194 9.27 10.10 1.89
N HIS A 195 8.68 9.72 3.01
CA HIS A 195 9.27 9.90 4.34
C HIS A 195 9.61 8.57 5.03
N GLY A 196 9.21 7.44 4.44
CA GLY A 196 9.37 6.11 5.00
C GLY A 196 8.42 5.85 6.17
N VAL A 197 8.17 4.59 6.50
CA VAL A 197 7.33 4.21 7.65
C VAL A 197 8.10 4.42 8.95
N TRP A 198 7.48 5.08 9.90
CA TRP A 198 7.94 5.20 11.28
C TRP A 198 7.15 4.29 12.23
N GLU A 199 7.75 3.99 13.38
CA GLU A 199 7.14 3.23 14.46
C GLU A 199 7.39 3.91 15.80
N ILE A 200 6.33 3.96 16.61
CA ILE A 200 6.44 4.11 18.06
C ILE A 200 6.54 2.70 18.63
N TYR A 201 7.61 2.39 19.36
CA TYR A 201 7.86 1.07 19.94
C TYR A 201 8.01 1.15 21.46
N ALA A 202 7.73 0.04 22.14
CA ALA A 202 7.94 -0.05 23.57
C ALA A 202 9.45 -0.02 23.88
N ASP A 203 9.85 0.89 24.76
CA ASP A 203 11.23 1.11 25.13
C ASP A 203 11.32 1.38 26.64
N ALA A 204 11.64 0.33 27.39
CA ALA A 204 11.78 0.39 28.84
C ALA A 204 12.95 1.29 29.29
N SER A 205 13.90 1.61 28.40
CA SER A 205 15.00 2.53 28.66
C SER A 205 14.64 3.98 28.36
N SER A 206 13.46 4.24 27.82
CA SER A 206 13.05 5.57 27.41
C SER A 206 12.82 6.48 28.60
N GLY A 207 13.42 7.67 28.58
CA GLY A 207 13.24 8.69 29.62
C GLY A 207 11.87 9.39 29.61
N ASN A 208 10.91 8.96 28.78
CA ASN A 208 9.57 9.55 28.77
C ASN A 208 8.58 8.76 29.63
N ARG A 209 7.54 9.47 30.08
CA ARG A 209 6.51 8.96 31.01
C ARG A 209 5.69 7.76 30.54
N PHE A 210 5.75 7.39 29.25
CA PHE A 210 5.00 6.27 28.69
C PHE A 210 5.89 5.09 28.29
N GLY A 211 7.22 5.20 28.41
CA GLY A 211 8.14 4.12 28.09
C GLY A 211 8.11 3.71 26.61
N VAL A 212 7.96 4.67 25.70
CA VAL A 212 7.90 4.41 24.25
C VAL A 212 8.85 5.31 23.45
N SER A 213 9.56 4.79 22.48
CA SER A 213 10.49 5.57 21.64
C SER A 213 10.07 5.50 20.17
N ILE A 214 10.69 6.31 19.30
CA ILE A 214 10.43 6.27 17.85
C ILE A 214 11.63 5.74 17.09
N ARG A 215 11.37 5.01 16.00
CA ARG A 215 12.37 4.62 15.01
C ARG A 215 11.75 4.61 13.61
N GLN A 216 12.59 4.76 12.60
CA GLN A 216 12.20 4.55 11.22
C GLN A 216 12.28 3.04 10.90
N VAL A 217 11.22 2.50 10.29
CA VAL A 217 11.05 1.07 9.96
C VAL A 217 11.25 0.80 8.48
N SER A 218 10.93 1.75 7.60
CA SER A 218 11.26 1.67 6.17
C SER A 218 11.85 2.98 5.66
N ASN A 219 12.72 2.90 4.65
CA ASN A 219 13.30 4.08 4.01
C ASN A 219 12.33 4.59 2.92
N PRO A 220 12.15 5.91 2.72
CA PRO A 220 11.41 6.51 1.59
C PRO A 220 11.56 5.80 0.24
N ILE A 221 12.78 5.39 -0.08
CA ILE A 221 13.10 4.72 -1.33
C ILE A 221 12.28 3.42 -1.45
N ASP A 222 12.10 2.68 -0.35
CA ASP A 222 11.37 1.41 -0.34
C ASP A 222 9.86 1.59 -0.60
N ASN A 223 9.24 2.68 -0.13
CA ASN A 223 7.79 2.90 -0.29
C ASN A 223 7.41 3.62 -1.59
N ALA A 224 8.25 4.55 -2.09
CA ALA A 224 8.09 5.12 -3.42
C ALA A 224 8.15 4.03 -4.51
N LEU A 225 8.95 2.98 -4.27
CA LEU A 225 8.93 1.77 -5.09
C LEU A 225 7.59 1.01 -4.98
N ILE A 226 7.07 0.76 -3.77
CA ILE A 226 5.81 0.02 -3.54
C ILE A 226 4.58 0.74 -4.15
N THR A 227 4.51 2.08 -4.07
CA THR A 227 3.41 2.84 -4.67
C THR A 227 3.54 2.91 -6.19
N ALA A 228 4.76 2.99 -6.74
CA ALA A 228 4.99 2.86 -8.17
C ALA A 228 4.67 1.45 -8.70
N GLU A 229 4.91 0.41 -7.89
CA GLU A 229 4.54 -0.99 -8.16
C GLU A 229 3.01 -1.16 -8.27
N LYS A 230 2.24 -0.68 -7.28
CA LYS A 230 0.76 -0.74 -7.31
C LYS A 230 0.14 0.04 -8.46
N ASN A 231 0.74 1.17 -8.85
CA ASN A 231 0.28 1.97 -9.99
C ASN A 231 0.64 1.31 -11.33
N ALA A 232 1.79 0.63 -11.42
CA ALA A 232 2.17 -0.15 -12.59
C ALA A 232 1.29 -1.40 -12.77
N GLU A 233 0.88 -2.06 -11.67
CA GLU A 233 -0.07 -3.19 -11.70
C GLU A 233 -1.47 -2.77 -12.18
N ARG A 234 -1.95 -1.57 -11.80
CA ARG A 234 -3.24 -1.04 -12.26
C ARG A 234 -3.24 -0.59 -13.72
N ALA A 235 -2.08 -0.25 -14.28
CA ALA A 235 -1.94 0.11 -15.68
C ALA A 235 -1.93 -1.11 -16.64
N ILE A 236 -2.01 -2.34 -16.11
CA ILE A 236 -2.16 -3.58 -16.89
C ILE A 236 -3.64 -3.79 -17.27
N ALA A 237 -4.28 -2.77 -17.84
CA ALA A 237 -5.45 -2.94 -18.68
C ALA A 237 -4.96 -2.87 -20.13
N PHE A 238 -4.64 -4.03 -20.68
CA PHE A 238 -4.18 -4.21 -22.06
C PHE A 238 -5.23 -3.71 -23.06
N ASP A 239 -4.85 -2.73 -23.89
CA ASP A 239 -5.57 -2.34 -25.11
C ASP A 239 -4.90 -3.01 -26.32
N PRO A 240 -5.59 -3.92 -27.05
CA PRO A 240 -5.00 -4.73 -28.12
C PRO A 240 -4.67 -3.98 -29.42
N ILE A 241 -4.91 -2.66 -29.54
CA ILE A 241 -4.92 -2.01 -30.86
C ILE A 241 -3.60 -1.31 -31.26
N ASN A 242 -2.62 -1.11 -30.37
CA ASN A 242 -1.40 -0.37 -30.75
C ASN A 242 -0.10 -1.20 -30.71
N VAL A 243 0.18 -1.83 -31.85
CA VAL A 243 1.44 -2.49 -32.18
C VAL A 243 2.45 -1.44 -32.67
N ASN A 244 3.32 -0.97 -31.77
CA ASN A 244 4.71 -0.59 -32.07
C ASN A 244 5.33 0.09 -30.85
N ASP A 245 6.23 -0.59 -30.13
CA ASP A 245 7.62 -0.13 -30.01
C ASP A 245 8.44 -1.21 -29.29
N ALA A 246 9.53 -1.66 -29.91
CA ALA A 246 10.43 -2.70 -29.43
C ALA A 246 11.18 -2.32 -28.12
N ARG A 247 10.84 -1.19 -27.49
CA ARG A 247 11.35 -0.76 -26.17
C ARG A 247 10.63 -1.44 -25.00
N GLN A 248 9.44 -1.99 -25.18
CA GLN A 248 8.66 -2.59 -24.08
C GLN A 248 9.21 -3.93 -23.56
N ARG A 249 10.09 -4.61 -24.30
CA ARG A 249 10.75 -5.83 -23.80
C ARG A 249 11.83 -5.54 -22.76
N ILE A 250 12.42 -4.34 -22.76
CA ILE A 250 13.45 -3.94 -21.80
C ILE A 250 12.82 -3.55 -20.45
N SER A 251 11.58 -3.05 -20.45
CA SER A 251 10.88 -2.65 -19.21
C SER A 251 10.38 -3.83 -18.37
N THR A 252 10.17 -5.00 -18.97
CA THR A 252 9.70 -6.21 -18.27
C THR A 252 10.80 -6.79 -17.36
N ASP A 253 12.07 -6.68 -17.75
CA ASP A 253 13.21 -7.19 -16.98
C ASP A 253 13.59 -6.28 -15.81
N ILE A 254 13.33 -4.97 -15.90
CA ILE A 254 13.59 -4.00 -14.83
C ILE A 254 12.55 -4.12 -13.70
N ILE A 255 11.30 -4.51 -14.02
CA ILE A 255 10.23 -4.74 -13.05
C ILE A 255 10.51 -5.99 -12.19
N ARG A 256 11.12 -7.04 -12.77
CA ARG A 256 11.61 -8.21 -12.01
C ARG A 256 12.73 -7.87 -11.03
N ARG A 257 13.48 -6.78 -11.27
CA ARG A 257 14.56 -6.31 -10.38
C ARG A 257 14.08 -5.54 -9.14
N ARG A 258 12.79 -5.44 -8.83
CA ARG A 258 12.29 -4.55 -7.75
C ARG A 258 11.63 -5.21 -6.55
N GLY A 259 11.51 -6.54 -6.50
CA GLY A 259 11.24 -7.28 -5.24
C GLY A 259 12.41 -7.28 -4.24
N GLN A 260 13.33 -6.34 -4.37
CA GLN A 260 14.74 -6.50 -4.01
C GLN A 260 15.22 -5.91 -2.66
N PRO A 261 14.58 -5.02 -1.89
CA PRO A 261 15.27 -4.42 -0.73
C PRO A 261 15.71 -5.45 0.32
N THR A 262 14.82 -6.35 0.75
CA THR A 262 15.11 -7.33 1.81
C THR A 262 15.92 -8.50 1.28
N PHE A 263 15.56 -9.05 0.11
CA PHE A 263 16.27 -10.16 -0.52
C PHE A 263 17.70 -9.77 -0.92
N ARG A 264 17.89 -8.57 -1.49
CA ARG A 264 19.21 -8.03 -1.78
C ARG A 264 20.01 -7.77 -0.51
N LYS A 265 19.41 -7.20 0.54
CA LYS A 265 20.10 -7.01 1.83
C LYS A 265 20.57 -8.36 2.38
N ALA A 266 19.72 -9.39 2.35
CA ALA A 266 20.07 -10.73 2.80
C ALA A 266 21.23 -11.33 1.97
N LEU A 267 21.20 -11.20 0.65
CA LEU A 267 22.29 -11.65 -0.23
C LEU A 267 23.58 -10.85 -0.03
N LEU A 268 23.51 -9.53 0.16
CA LEU A 268 24.68 -8.69 0.47
C LEU A 268 25.36 -9.15 1.76
N VAL A 269 24.58 -9.52 2.78
CA VAL A 269 25.11 -10.08 4.03
C VAL A 269 25.70 -11.47 3.82
N ALA A 270 24.95 -12.38 3.18
CA ALA A 270 25.36 -13.77 2.98
C ALA A 270 26.65 -13.91 2.13
N TYR A 271 26.81 -13.06 1.13
CA TYR A 271 27.95 -13.05 0.21
C TYR A 271 29.07 -12.09 0.61
N ASP A 272 28.98 -11.45 1.79
CA ASP A 272 29.97 -10.49 2.28
C ASP A 272 30.26 -9.38 1.25
N ASN A 273 29.19 -8.79 0.73
CA ASN A 273 29.20 -7.76 -0.32
C ASN A 273 30.04 -8.11 -1.56
N THR A 274 30.18 -9.40 -1.89
CA THR A 274 31.10 -9.85 -2.95
C THR A 274 30.37 -10.67 -4.01
N CYS A 275 30.53 -10.31 -5.29
CA CYS A 275 30.00 -11.05 -6.43
C CYS A 275 30.42 -12.53 -6.37
N ALA A 276 29.43 -13.43 -6.53
CA ALA A 276 29.62 -14.87 -6.47
C ALA A 276 30.57 -15.40 -7.56
N VAL A 277 30.60 -14.75 -8.72
CA VAL A 277 31.35 -15.18 -9.90
C VAL A 277 32.69 -14.44 -10.04
N THR A 278 32.68 -13.10 -9.91
CA THR A 278 33.85 -12.27 -10.26
C THR A 278 34.65 -11.79 -9.06
N GLY A 279 34.14 -11.96 -7.84
CA GLY A 279 34.79 -11.42 -6.64
C GLY A 279 34.73 -9.88 -6.51
N CYS A 280 33.97 -9.18 -7.36
CA CYS A 280 33.80 -7.73 -7.24
C CYS A 280 33.06 -7.37 -5.95
N ASN A 281 33.58 -6.43 -5.17
CA ASN A 281 33.02 -6.03 -3.87
C ASN A 281 32.42 -4.61 -3.83
N LEU A 282 32.28 -3.96 -4.99
CA LEU A 282 31.65 -2.66 -5.10
C LEU A 282 30.12 -2.82 -5.06
N SER A 283 29.52 -2.61 -3.89
CA SER A 283 28.08 -2.84 -3.64
C SER A 283 27.14 -2.15 -4.64
N ALA A 284 27.54 -0.99 -5.18
CA ALA A 284 26.77 -0.22 -6.15
C ALA A 284 26.55 -0.94 -7.49
N VAL A 285 27.44 -1.87 -7.88
CA VAL A 285 27.33 -2.63 -9.14
C VAL A 285 26.86 -4.07 -8.95
N LEU A 286 26.58 -4.46 -7.71
CA LEU A 286 26.05 -5.79 -7.39
C LEU A 286 24.54 -5.79 -7.52
N GLU A 287 23.96 -6.93 -7.85
CA GLU A 287 22.55 -7.19 -8.05
C GLU A 287 22.19 -8.53 -7.42
N ALA A 288 20.97 -8.61 -6.89
CA ALA A 288 20.40 -9.85 -6.39
C ALA A 288 19.74 -10.58 -7.55
N ALA A 289 20.33 -11.69 -7.96
CA ALA A 289 19.81 -12.55 -9.02
C ALA A 289 19.04 -13.72 -8.38
N HIS A 290 17.81 -13.96 -8.84
CA HIS A 290 17.11 -15.19 -8.52
C HIS A 290 17.60 -16.31 -9.43
N ILE A 291 17.81 -17.50 -8.88
CA ILE A 291 18.19 -18.67 -9.67
C ILE A 291 16.94 -19.27 -10.34
N HIS A 292 15.92 -19.56 -9.54
CA HIS A 292 14.59 -19.95 -10.02
C HIS A 292 13.63 -18.75 -9.93
N PRO A 293 12.75 -18.53 -10.94
CA PRO A 293 11.82 -17.40 -11.00
C PRO A 293 10.99 -17.22 -9.72
N TYR A 294 10.71 -15.95 -9.41
CA TYR A 294 9.82 -15.58 -8.33
C TYR A 294 8.42 -16.16 -8.51
N LYS A 295 7.91 -16.86 -7.49
CA LYS A 295 6.55 -17.41 -7.42
C LYS A 295 5.80 -16.98 -6.14
N GLY A 296 6.28 -15.95 -5.46
CA GLY A 296 5.77 -15.50 -4.15
C GLY A 296 6.87 -15.48 -3.08
N ASP A 297 6.55 -15.01 -1.88
CA ASP A 297 7.54 -14.75 -0.81
C ASP A 297 8.38 -15.96 -0.40
N HIS A 298 7.85 -17.18 -0.56
CA HIS A 298 8.58 -18.43 -0.31
C HIS A 298 9.78 -18.65 -1.27
N THR A 299 9.83 -17.95 -2.41
CA THR A 299 10.96 -17.98 -3.36
C THR A 299 12.00 -16.88 -3.11
N ASN A 300 11.74 -15.95 -2.19
CA ASN A 300 12.66 -14.89 -1.76
C ASN A 300 13.55 -15.36 -0.60
N VAL A 301 14.23 -16.49 -0.79
CA VAL A 301 15.16 -17.09 0.18
C VAL A 301 16.58 -17.04 -0.37
N VAL A 302 17.58 -16.85 0.50
CA VAL A 302 18.99 -16.69 0.10
C VAL A 302 19.48 -17.88 -0.73
N SER A 303 19.03 -19.09 -0.41
CA SER A 303 19.34 -20.32 -1.16
C SER A 303 18.76 -20.38 -2.58
N ASN A 304 17.85 -19.46 -2.95
CA ASN A 304 17.37 -19.25 -4.32
C ASN A 304 18.03 -18.03 -4.99
N GLY A 305 19.13 -17.52 -4.43
CA GLY A 305 19.75 -16.28 -4.86
C GLY A 305 21.24 -16.36 -5.08
N LEU A 306 21.73 -15.57 -6.02
CA LEU A 306 23.15 -15.26 -6.18
C LEU A 306 23.34 -13.74 -6.12
N LEU A 307 24.41 -13.29 -5.46
CA LEU A 307 24.83 -11.90 -5.54
C LEU A 307 25.79 -11.74 -6.73
N LEU A 308 25.39 -11.06 -7.78
CA LEU A 308 26.14 -10.97 -9.04
C LEU A 308 26.45 -9.53 -9.40
N ARG A 309 27.54 -9.30 -10.15
CA ARG A 309 27.78 -8.01 -10.81
C ARG A 309 26.75 -7.84 -11.93
N ALA A 310 26.28 -6.62 -12.20
CA ALA A 310 25.16 -6.35 -13.11
C ALA A 310 25.31 -6.96 -14.53
N ASP A 311 26.53 -6.98 -15.08
CA ASP A 311 26.83 -7.63 -16.37
C ASP A 311 26.69 -9.16 -16.27
N ILE A 312 27.21 -9.77 -15.22
CA ILE A 312 27.10 -11.22 -14.98
C ILE A 312 25.67 -11.65 -14.71
N HIS A 313 24.91 -10.85 -13.96
CA HIS A 313 23.49 -11.08 -13.75
C HIS A 313 22.73 -11.12 -15.07
N THR A 314 23.00 -10.15 -15.95
CA THR A 314 22.39 -10.11 -17.29
C THR A 314 22.75 -11.36 -18.11
N LEU A 315 24.00 -11.81 -18.08
CA LEU A 315 24.42 -13.04 -18.78
C LEU A 315 23.78 -14.31 -18.18
N PHE A 316 23.59 -14.33 -16.86
CA PHE A 316 22.93 -15.42 -16.14
C PHE A 316 21.44 -15.50 -16.49
N ASP A 317 20.74 -14.37 -16.53
CA ASP A 317 19.33 -14.29 -16.92
C ASP A 317 19.11 -14.70 -18.39
N LEU A 318 20.05 -14.36 -19.27
CA LEU A 318 20.05 -14.77 -20.67
C LEU A 318 20.42 -16.25 -20.88
N GLY A 319 20.75 -16.98 -19.83
CA GLY A 319 21.19 -18.38 -19.92
C GLY A 319 22.54 -18.56 -20.62
N LEU A 320 23.37 -17.51 -20.67
CA LEU A 320 24.72 -17.54 -21.26
C LEU A 320 25.80 -17.92 -20.23
N ILE A 321 25.47 -17.82 -18.94
CA ILE A 321 26.27 -18.31 -17.82
C ILE A 321 25.37 -19.20 -16.96
N ALA A 322 25.88 -20.36 -16.58
CA ALA A 322 25.24 -21.30 -15.66
C ALA A 322 26.21 -21.68 -14.53
N VAL A 323 25.73 -22.46 -13.58
CA VAL A 323 26.57 -23.07 -12.52
C VAL A 323 26.38 -24.57 -12.57
N ASP A 324 27.50 -25.29 -12.51
CA ASP A 324 27.51 -26.74 -12.30
C ASP A 324 27.32 -27.02 -10.81
N SER A 325 26.19 -27.64 -10.43
CA SER A 325 25.82 -27.84 -9.03
C SER A 325 26.67 -28.92 -8.32
N GLU A 326 27.24 -29.86 -9.06
CA GLU A 326 28.09 -30.93 -8.51
C GLU A 326 29.46 -30.39 -8.10
N THR A 327 30.05 -29.56 -8.98
CA THR A 327 31.40 -29.00 -8.79
C THR A 327 31.39 -27.58 -8.21
N MET A 328 30.23 -26.92 -8.19
CA MET A 328 30.05 -25.50 -7.86
C MET A 328 30.97 -24.59 -8.69
N THR A 329 31.10 -24.90 -9.98
CA THR A 329 31.89 -24.12 -10.94
C THR A 329 31.00 -23.36 -11.91
N VAL A 330 31.46 -22.20 -12.34
CA VAL A 330 30.78 -21.38 -13.35
C VAL A 330 30.99 -22.01 -14.72
N ARG A 331 29.92 -22.14 -15.49
CA ARG A 331 29.94 -22.61 -16.88
C ARG A 331 29.51 -21.49 -17.81
N VAL A 332 30.24 -21.31 -18.90
CA VAL A 332 30.00 -20.22 -19.86
C VAL A 332 29.61 -20.81 -21.22
N SER A 333 28.60 -20.22 -21.86
CA SER A 333 28.18 -20.61 -23.21
C SER A 333 29.34 -20.58 -24.20
N PRO A 334 29.45 -21.55 -25.12
CA PRO A 334 30.45 -21.54 -26.18
C PRO A 334 30.46 -20.24 -27.01
N GLU A 335 29.33 -19.56 -27.13
CA GLU A 335 29.21 -18.26 -27.82
C GLU A 335 30.09 -17.17 -27.19
N LEU A 336 30.32 -17.25 -25.88
CA LEU A 336 31.12 -16.28 -25.13
C LEU A 336 32.59 -16.69 -25.00
N ALA A 337 33.00 -17.87 -25.47
CA ALA A 337 34.33 -18.43 -25.26
C ALA A 337 35.48 -17.53 -25.78
N SER A 338 35.25 -16.82 -26.89
CA SER A 338 36.23 -15.90 -27.49
C SER A 338 36.21 -14.48 -26.90
N THR A 339 35.27 -14.19 -25.98
CA THR A 339 35.10 -12.88 -25.36
C THR A 339 35.85 -12.77 -24.04
N SER A 340 35.82 -11.58 -23.42
CA SER A 340 36.35 -11.38 -22.07
C SER A 340 35.66 -12.21 -20.98
N TYR A 341 34.47 -12.79 -21.26
CA TYR A 341 33.72 -13.62 -20.32
C TYR A 341 34.11 -15.10 -20.37
N GLY A 342 34.71 -15.58 -21.46
CA GLY A 342 35.13 -16.98 -21.60
C GLY A 342 36.09 -17.44 -20.51
N LYS A 343 36.91 -16.53 -19.97
CA LYS A 343 37.83 -16.79 -18.84
C LYS A 343 37.12 -17.09 -17.50
N LEU A 344 35.80 -16.88 -17.43
CA LEU A 344 35.00 -17.21 -16.25
C LEU A 344 34.59 -18.69 -16.24
N ASP A 345 34.72 -19.41 -17.36
CA ASP A 345 34.43 -20.84 -17.42
C ASP A 345 35.39 -21.62 -16.51
N GLY A 346 34.83 -22.51 -15.70
CA GLY A 346 35.56 -23.29 -14.69
C GLY A 346 35.94 -22.51 -13.43
N ALA A 347 35.61 -21.22 -13.31
CA ALA A 347 35.86 -20.46 -12.09
C ALA A 347 35.01 -21.03 -10.93
N SER A 348 35.60 -21.15 -9.74
CA SER A 348 34.85 -21.59 -8.55
C SER A 348 33.84 -20.52 -8.13
N LEU A 349 32.57 -20.93 -7.95
CA LEU A 349 31.54 -20.06 -7.43
C LEU A 349 31.78 -19.79 -5.94
N ARG A 350 31.84 -18.52 -5.54
CA ARG A 350 31.86 -18.14 -4.12
C ARG A 350 30.53 -18.55 -3.49
N GLN A 351 30.61 -19.15 -2.31
CA GLN A 351 29.47 -19.57 -1.52
C GLN A 351 29.38 -18.78 -0.20
N PRO A 352 28.18 -18.57 0.34
CA PRO A 352 28.00 -18.08 1.70
C PRO A 352 28.68 -18.95 2.75
N LYS A 353 29.08 -18.33 3.86
CA LYS A 353 29.70 -19.03 4.99
C LYS A 353 28.71 -20.02 5.63
N GLU A 354 27.48 -19.56 5.84
CA GLU A 354 26.40 -20.38 6.39
C GLU A 354 25.89 -21.38 5.36
N LYS A 355 25.76 -22.65 5.76
CA LYS A 355 25.32 -23.72 4.85
C LYS A 355 23.86 -23.56 4.39
N SER A 356 22.99 -23.02 5.26
CA SER A 356 21.57 -22.76 4.95
C SER A 356 21.37 -21.73 3.84
N ASP A 357 22.36 -20.85 3.67
CA ASP A 357 22.29 -19.72 2.75
C ASP A 357 22.89 -20.06 1.38
N ARG A 358 23.54 -21.22 1.26
CA ARG A 358 24.11 -21.67 -0.01
C ARG A 358 23.00 -21.91 -1.03
N ALA A 359 23.30 -21.56 -2.27
CA ALA A 359 22.43 -21.83 -3.40
C ALA A 359 22.03 -23.32 -3.41
N ASN A 360 20.73 -23.59 -3.52
CA ASN A 360 20.22 -24.95 -3.56
C ASN A 360 20.63 -25.60 -4.91
N PRO A 361 21.29 -26.76 -4.89
CA PRO A 361 21.67 -27.49 -6.11
C PRO A 361 20.51 -27.69 -7.10
N GLU A 362 19.31 -28.01 -6.61
CA GLU A 362 18.15 -28.29 -7.46
C GLU A 362 17.71 -27.07 -8.28
N VAL A 363 17.82 -25.86 -7.72
CA VAL A 363 17.48 -24.64 -8.48
C VAL A 363 18.58 -24.28 -9.48
N LEU A 364 19.84 -24.57 -9.16
CA LEU A 364 20.96 -24.38 -10.09
C LEU A 364 20.83 -25.34 -11.28
N ASP A 365 20.49 -26.60 -11.03
CA ASP A 365 20.22 -27.60 -12.07
C ASP A 365 19.03 -27.21 -12.93
N TRP A 366 17.96 -26.71 -12.30
CA TRP A 366 16.83 -26.16 -13.03
C TRP A 366 17.26 -25.02 -13.96
N HIS A 367 18.00 -24.02 -13.46
CA HIS A 367 18.47 -22.89 -14.28
C HIS A 367 19.36 -23.37 -15.42
N ARG A 368 20.29 -24.29 -15.14
CA ARG A 368 21.16 -24.91 -16.15
C ARG A 368 20.35 -25.64 -17.23
N SER A 369 19.26 -26.32 -16.88
CA SER A 369 18.38 -26.99 -17.86
C SER A 369 17.66 -26.01 -18.81
N GLN A 370 17.60 -24.72 -18.46
CA GLN A 370 17.04 -23.67 -19.32
C GLN A 370 18.10 -23.07 -20.27
N CYS A 371 19.38 -23.41 -20.08
CA CYS A 371 20.46 -22.98 -20.96
C CYS A 371 20.51 -23.87 -22.21
N PRO A 372 20.52 -23.32 -23.43
CA PRO A 372 20.36 -24.10 -24.66
C PRO A 372 21.64 -24.83 -25.14
N TRP A 373 22.67 -24.98 -24.30
CA TRP A 373 24.02 -25.41 -24.69
C TRP A 373 24.64 -26.45 -23.76
#